data_AF-A0A358DH81-F1
#
_entry.id   AF-A0A358DH81-F1
#
_cell.length_a   1.000
_cell.length_b   1.000
_cell.length_c   1.000
_cell.angle_alpha   90.00
_cell.angle_beta   90.00
_cell.angle_gamma   90.00
#
_symmetry.space_group_name_H-M   'P 1'
#
loop_
_entity.id
_entity.type
_entity.pdbx_description
1 polymer ?
#
loop_
_entity_poly.entity_id
_entity_poly.type
_entity_poly.pdbx_seq_one_letter_code
_entity_poly.pdbx_strand_id
1 'polypeptide(L)' 'HRYPMLSLQNTYTEEEIADFFNRVKRSLNEDFEIVCELKFDGTSISLVYENGRLSQAITRGDGKQGD' A
#
# COMPACT_ATOMS: atom_id res chain seq x y z
N HIS A 1 -14.64 -1.58 4.04
CA HIS A 1 -13.47 -0.96 4.68
C HIS A 1 -13.78 0.47 5.12
N ARG A 2 -13.32 0.91 6.31
CA ARG A 2 -13.52 2.30 6.79
C ARG A 2 -12.86 3.34 5.88
N TYR A 3 -11.72 2.97 5.29
CA TYR A 3 -11.04 3.71 4.23
C TYR A 3 -10.77 2.77 3.05
N PRO A 4 -10.85 3.22 1.79
CA PRO A 4 -10.55 2.37 0.65
C PRO A 4 -9.12 1.81 0.71
N MET A 5 -8.98 0.51 0.51
CA MET A 5 -7.67 -0.14 0.40
C MET A 5 -7.12 0.05 -1.02
N LEU A 6 -6.08 0.89 -1.15
CA LEU A 6 -5.42 1.17 -2.42
C LEU A 6 -4.72 -0.08 -3.00
N SER A 7 -4.62 -0.12 -4.32
CA SER A 7 -3.74 -1.05 -5.04
C SER A 7 -2.39 -0.38 -5.31
N LEU A 8 -1.32 -1.18 -5.36
CA LEU A 8 -0.01 -0.71 -5.81
C LEU A 8 0.11 -0.88 -7.33
N GLN A 9 0.74 0.09 -7.99
CA GLN A 9 1.20 -0.09 -9.37
C GLN A 9 2.40 -1.05 -9.38
N ASN A 10 2.49 -1.87 -10.43
CA ASN A 10 3.62 -2.78 -10.64
C ASN A 10 4.71 -2.09 -11.47
N THR A 11 5.95 -2.51 -11.27
CA THR A 11 7.11 -2.18 -12.11
C THR A 11 7.89 -3.47 -12.37
N TYR A 12 8.57 -3.53 -13.50
CA TYR A 12 9.30 -4.71 -13.96
C TYR A 12 10.72 -4.41 -14.45
N THR A 13 11.09 -3.13 -14.59
CA THR A 13 12.45 -2.72 -14.93
C THR A 13 12.99 -1.68 -13.95
N GLU A 14 14.32 -1.58 -13.89
CA GLU A 14 14.99 -0.56 -13.09
C GLU A 14 14.68 0.86 -13.59
N GLU A 15 14.47 1.03 -14.90
CA GLU A 15 14.12 2.34 -15.47
C GLU A 15 12.75 2.83 -14.98
N GLU A 16 11.74 1.95 -14.91
CA GLU A 16 10.42 2.31 -14.38
C GLU A 16 10.49 2.77 -12.91
N ILE A 17 11.37 2.15 -12.12
CA ILE A 17 11.63 2.55 -10.73
C ILE A 17 12.33 3.92 -10.68
N ALA A 18 13.32 4.14 -11.53
CA ALA A 18 14.02 5.41 -11.62
C ALA A 18 13.09 6.56 -12.03
N ASP A 19 12.18 6.30 -12.99
CA ASP A 19 11.16 7.26 -13.42
C ASP A 19 10.18 7.60 -12.30
N PHE A 20 9.73 6.59 -11.53
CA PHE A 20 8.93 6.82 -10.33
C PHE A 20 9.66 7.70 -9.33
N PHE A 21 10.92 7.38 -9.01
CA PHE A 21 11.74 8.15 -8.07
C PHE A 21 11.89 9.61 -8.50
N ASN A 22 12.25 9.82 -9.77
CA ASN A 22 12.43 11.15 -10.35
C ASN A 22 11.13 11.97 -10.35
N ARG A 23 9.99 11.32 -10.63
CA ARG A 23 8.67 11.97 -10.56
C ARG A 23 8.37 12.44 -9.14
N VAL A 24 8.57 11.58 -8.13
CA VAL A 24 8.33 11.92 -6.72
C VAL A 24 9.29 13.04 -6.27
N LYS A 25 10.59 12.94 -6.60
CA LYS A 25 11.58 13.98 -6.27
C LYS A 25 11.18 15.35 -6.82
N ARG A 26 10.74 15.40 -8.09
CA ARG A 26 10.26 16.65 -8.71
C ARG A 26 8.98 17.17 -8.05
N SER A 27 8.07 16.30 -7.64
CA SER A 27 6.82 16.70 -6.98
C SER A 27 7.02 17.24 -5.57
N LEU A 28 7.98 16.68 -4.81
CA LEU A 28 8.27 17.11 -3.44
C LEU A 28 9.24 18.31 -3.39
N ASN A 29 10.11 18.45 -4.39
CA ASN A 29 11.16 19.48 -4.46
C ASN A 29 12.14 19.43 -3.27
N GLU A 30 12.36 18.24 -2.73
CA GLU A 30 13.31 17.95 -1.66
C GLU A 30 13.83 16.50 -1.79
N ASP A 31 14.87 16.16 -1.03
CA ASP A 31 15.33 14.77 -0.92
C ASP A 31 14.42 13.98 0.03
N PHE A 32 14.27 12.68 -0.25
CA PHE A 32 13.40 11.80 0.53
C PHE A 32 14.02 10.40 0.64
N GLU A 33 13.57 9.66 1.64
CA GLU A 33 13.97 8.28 1.89
C GLU A 33 12.89 7.30 1.44
N ILE A 34 13.30 6.09 1.05
CA ILE A 34 12.39 5.00 0.67
C ILE A 34 12.49 3.89 1.70
N VAL A 35 11.33 3.41 2.14
CA VAL A 35 11.22 2.16 2.88
C VAL A 35 10.93 1.05 1.87
N CYS A 36 11.84 0.07 1.80
CA CYS A 36 11.69 -1.10 0.95
C CYS A 36 11.14 -2.28 1.78
N GLU A 37 9.96 -2.76 1.42
CA GLU A 37 9.33 -3.92 2.04
C GLU A 37 9.20 -5.06 1.02
N LEU A 38 9.29 -6.31 1.49
CA LEU A 38 9.03 -7.47 0.65
C LEU A 38 7.54 -7.53 0.30
N LYS A 39 7.25 -7.70 -0.99
CA LYS A 39 5.87 -7.94 -1.45
C LYS A 39 5.49 -9.39 -1.18
N PHE A 40 4.72 -9.62 -0.13
CA PHE A 40 4.14 -10.94 0.14
C PHE A 40 3.11 -11.32 -0.91
N ASP A 41 3.20 -12.55 -1.41
CA ASP A 41 2.22 -13.13 -2.32
C ASP A 41 1.12 -13.82 -1.52
N GLY A 42 0.09 -13.05 -1.18
CA GLY A 42 -1.02 -13.52 -0.35
C GLY A 42 -2.22 -12.59 -0.43
N THR A 43 -3.19 -12.83 0.45
CA THR A 43 -4.44 -12.06 0.47
C THR A 43 -4.32 -10.89 1.45
N SER A 44 -4.56 -9.67 0.96
CA SER A 44 -4.66 -8.51 1.83
C SER A 44 -5.88 -8.58 2.74
N ILE A 45 -5.69 -8.21 4.02
CA ILE A 45 -6.75 -8.16 5.04
C ILE A 45 -6.74 -6.81 5.76
N SER A 46 -7.85 -6.48 6.40
CA SER A 46 -8.02 -5.30 7.25
C SER A 46 -8.47 -5.74 8.64
N LEU A 47 -7.78 -5.27 9.67
CA LEU A 47 -8.05 -5.59 11.07
C LEU A 47 -8.45 -4.32 11.81
N VAL A 48 -9.58 -4.37 12.52
CA VAL A 48 -10.06 -3.28 13.38
C VAL A 48 -9.88 -3.69 14.83
N TYR A 49 -9.25 -2.81 15.61
CA TYR A 49 -9.05 -3.00 17.04
C TYR A 49 -9.78 -1.89 17.81
N GLU A 50 -10.47 -2.27 18.87
CA GLU A 50 -11.14 -1.37 19.80
C GLU A 50 -10.68 -1.66 21.22
N ASN A 51 -10.21 -0.63 21.93
CA ASN A 51 -9.66 -0.78 23.29
C ASN A 51 -8.57 -1.87 23.38
N GLY A 52 -7.73 -1.97 22.35
CA GLY A 52 -6.65 -2.97 22.26
C GLY A 52 -7.11 -4.40 21.97
N ARG A 53 -8.41 -4.62 21.70
CA ARG A 53 -8.97 -5.94 21.38
C ARG A 53 -9.40 -5.98 19.92
N LEU A 54 -9.12 -7.08 19.23
CA LEU A 54 -9.58 -7.29 17.86
C LEU A 54 -11.12 -7.32 17.83
N SER A 55 -11.73 -6.39 17.10
CA SER A 55 -13.18 -6.29 16.95
C SER A 55 -13.66 -6.83 15.60
N GLN A 56 -12.86 -6.69 14.54
CA GLN A 56 -13.22 -7.14 13.19
C GLN A 56 -11.99 -7.53 12.36
N ALA A 57 -12.13 -8.56 11.52
CA ALA A 57 -11.19 -8.92 10.47
C ALA A 57 -11.96 -9.07 9.15
N ILE A 58 -11.51 -8.41 8.09
CA ILE A 58 -12.18 -8.38 6.78
C ILE A 58 -11.15 -8.66 5.71
N THR A 59 -11.51 -9.43 4.68
CA THR A 59 -10.70 -9.55 3.46
C THR A 59 -10.66 -8.23 2.69
N ARG A 60 -9.67 -8.02 1.81
CA ARG A 60 -9.65 -6.79 0.98
C ARG A 60 -10.83 -6.71 0.02
N GLY A 61 -11.23 -7.82 -0.60
CA GLY A 61 -12.21 -7.83 -1.68
C GLY A 61 -11.84 -6.86 -2.81
N ASP A 62 -12.76 -5.97 -3.17
CA ASP A 62 -12.56 -4.93 -4.20
C ASP A 62 -11.85 -3.67 -3.67
N GLY A 63 -11.49 -3.65 -2.38
CA GLY A 63 -10.86 -2.52 -1.69
C GLY A 63 -11.85 -1.53 -1.08
N LYS A 64 -13.14 -1.58 -1.40
CA LYS A 64 -14.22 -0.84 -0.73
C LYS A 64 -15.04 -1.78 0.17
N GLN A 65 -15.37 -2.95 -0.35
CA GLN A 65 -16.08 -4.03 0.32
C GLN A 65 -15.22 -5.31 0.27
N GLY A 66 -15.18 -6.00 1.40
CA GLY A 66 -14.63 -7.35 1.50
C GLY A 66 -15.59 -8.24 2.28
N ASP A 67 -15.30 -9.53 2.27
CA ASP A 67 -15.99 -10.57 3.03
C ASP A 67 -15.51 -10.60 4.48
#